data_AF-A0A954V5R5-F1
#
_entry.id   AF-A0A954V5R5-F1
#
_cell.length_a   1.000
_cell.length_b   1.000
_cell.length_c   1.000
_cell.angle_alpha   90.00
_cell.angle_beta   90.00
_cell.angle_gamma   90.00
#
_symmetry.space_group_name_H-M   'P 1'
#
loop_
_entity.id
_entity.type
_entity.pdbx_description
1 polymer ?
#
loop_
_entity_poly.entity_id
_entity_poly.type
_entity_poly.pdbx_seq_one_letter_code
_entity_poly.pdbx_strand_id
1 'polypeptide(L)'
;DDMISTAGSICGAAKMVHAEGATKIYVAATHAVLCGPAIQRLQESPIDEIVVTDTIPLQDHQKLSKIRVLTVAPLLGEAIKRIHHDESISEIFRDDRV
;
A
#
# COMPACT_ATOMS: atom_id res chain seq x y z
N ASP A 1 -3.89 4.24 4.57
CA ASP A 1 -3.82 5.55 3.89
C ASP A 1 -4.07 5.35 2.40
N ASP A 2 -4.21 6.40 1.62
CA ASP A 2 -4.24 6.29 0.15
C ASP A 2 -2.82 6.18 -0.43
N MET A 3 -1.84 6.89 0.14
CA MET A 3 -0.46 6.87 -0.34
C MET A 3 0.61 7.03 0.75
N ILE A 4 1.81 6.51 0.49
CA ILE A 4 3.00 6.78 1.30
C ILE A 4 4.01 7.57 0.44
N SER A 5 4.15 8.86 0.75
CA SER A 5 5.12 9.76 0.09
C SER A 5 6.47 9.75 0.83
N THR A 6 6.71 10.69 1.74
CA THR A 6 7.97 10.79 2.51
C THR A 6 8.00 9.89 3.76
N ALA A 7 6.94 9.10 4.00
CA ALA A 7 6.71 8.25 5.16
C ALA A 7 6.73 8.95 6.55
N GLY A 8 6.80 10.29 6.62
CA GLY A 8 6.90 11.02 7.89
C GLY A 8 5.71 10.79 8.82
N SER A 9 4.49 11.05 8.34
CA SER A 9 3.27 10.93 9.14
C SER A 9 3.03 9.50 9.61
N ILE A 10 3.14 8.52 8.70
CA ILE A 10 2.85 7.13 9.03
C ILE A 10 3.88 6.52 10.00
N CYS A 11 5.16 6.88 9.88
CA CYS A 11 6.18 6.47 10.85
C CYS A 11 5.98 7.14 12.21
N GLY A 12 5.53 8.40 12.24
CA GLY A 12 5.17 9.09 13.49
C GLY A 12 4.01 8.40 14.20
N ALA A 13 2.94 8.08 13.45
CA ALA A 13 1.79 7.34 13.97
C ALA A 13 2.21 5.94 14.48
N ALA A 14 3.02 5.20 13.72
CA ALA A 14 3.54 3.90 14.15
C ALA A 14 4.31 3.99 15.47
N LYS A 15 5.20 4.98 15.62
CA LYS A 15 5.95 5.20 16.87
C LYS A 15 5.03 5.52 18.05
N MET A 16 3.97 6.32 17.83
CA MET A 16 3.00 6.67 18.86
C MET A 16 2.25 5.42 19.35
N VAL A 17 1.64 4.65 18.45
CA VAL A 17 0.88 3.46 18.86
C VAL A 17 1.78 2.38 19.45
N HIS A 18 3.03 2.29 19.01
CA HIS A 18 4.02 1.40 19.62
C HIS A 18 4.31 1.79 21.09
N ALA A 19 4.49 3.09 21.36
CA ALA A 19 4.73 3.60 22.72
C ALA A 19 3.52 3.36 23.63
N GLU A 20 2.30 3.36 23.09
CA GLU A 20 1.06 3.02 23.79
C GLU A 20 0.84 1.50 23.96
N GLY A 21 1.82 0.67 23.56
CA GLY A 21 1.81 -0.78 23.80
C GLY A 21 1.23 -1.63 22.68
N ALA A 22 1.07 -1.09 21.46
CA ALA A 22 0.71 -1.91 20.30
C ALA A 22 1.76 -3.00 20.04
N THR A 23 1.33 -4.27 20.05
CA THR A 23 2.23 -5.43 19.92
C THR A 23 2.62 -5.72 18.47
N LYS A 24 1.80 -5.27 17.51
CA LYS A 24 2.08 -5.34 16.08
C LYS A 24 1.48 -4.14 15.35
N ILE A 25 2.16 -3.66 14.32
CA ILE A 25 1.79 -2.50 13.53
C ILE A 25 1.85 -2.86 12.06
N TYR A 26 0.67 -2.81 11.43
CA TYR A 26 0.50 -3.02 10.00
C TYR A 26 0.10 -1.70 9.35
N VAL A 27 0.72 -1.40 8.21
CA VAL A 27 0.40 -0.21 7.41
C VAL A 27 -0.05 -0.67 6.04
N ALA A 28 -1.15 -0.12 5.56
CA ALA A 28 -1.60 -0.30 4.18
C ALA A 28 -1.75 1.04 3.48
N ALA A 29 -1.30 1.11 2.23
CA ALA A 29 -1.56 2.24 1.34
C ALA A 29 -1.70 1.79 -0.10
N THR A 30 -2.54 2.48 -0.89
CA THR A 30 -2.68 2.15 -2.31
C THR A 30 -1.38 2.47 -3.04
N HIS A 31 -0.85 3.69 -2.91
CA HIS A 31 0.26 4.17 -3.74
C HIS A 31 1.59 4.30 -2.97
N ALA A 32 2.62 3.62 -3.45
CA ALA A 32 3.97 3.65 -2.88
C ALA A 32 4.87 4.68 -3.58
N VAL A 33 4.67 5.98 -3.30
CA VAL A 33 5.52 7.05 -3.88
C VAL A 33 6.95 7.01 -3.33
N LEU A 34 7.09 6.76 -2.01
CA LEU A 34 8.36 6.45 -1.33
C LEU A 34 9.53 7.38 -1.71
N CYS A 35 9.31 8.69 -1.65
CA CYS A 35 10.31 9.68 -2.05
C CYS A 35 11.15 10.22 -0.88
N GLY A 36 12.34 10.71 -1.20
CA GLY A 36 13.27 11.26 -0.22
C GLY A 36 13.64 10.24 0.87
N PRO A 37 13.50 10.55 2.16
CA PRO A 37 13.92 9.68 3.26
C PRO A 37 12.94 8.53 3.55
N ALA A 38 11.93 8.29 2.71
CA ALA A 38 10.85 7.34 3.00
C ALA A 38 11.36 5.93 3.32
N ILE A 39 12.24 5.37 2.48
CA ILE A 39 12.77 4.02 2.65
C ILE A 39 13.53 3.89 3.98
N GLN A 40 14.40 4.87 4.28
CA GLN A 40 15.13 4.89 5.55
C GLN A 40 14.17 4.94 6.75
N ARG A 41 13.20 5.85 6.73
CA ARG A 41 12.21 6.00 7.81
C ARG A 41 11.39 4.73 8.00
N LEU A 42 10.93 4.14 6.91
CA LEU A 42 10.18 2.89 6.95
C LEU A 42 11.04 1.78 7.54
N GLN A 43 12.29 1.61 7.07
CA GLN A 43 13.21 0.60 7.60
C GLN A 43 13.41 0.73 9.13
N GLU A 44 13.62 1.95 9.63
CA GLU A 44 13.87 2.25 11.05
C GLU A 44 12.60 2.29 11.91
N SER A 45 11.40 2.26 11.30
CA SER A 45 10.13 2.35 12.02
C SER A 45 9.75 1.03 12.73
N PRO A 46 8.92 1.08 13.79
CA PRO A 46 8.40 -0.11 14.46
C PRO A 46 7.26 -0.81 13.68
N ILE A 47 7.12 -0.53 12.38
CA ILE A 47 6.13 -1.19 11.52
C ILE A 47 6.61 -2.61 11.20
N ASP A 48 5.74 -3.60 11.39
CA ASP A 48 6.00 -5.02 11.10
C ASP A 48 5.82 -5.37 9.62
N GLU A 49 4.75 -4.87 8.99
CA GLU A 49 4.47 -5.10 7.58
C GLU A 49 3.79 -3.88 6.95
N ILE A 50 4.24 -3.57 5.74
CA ILE A 50 3.75 -2.49 4.90
C ILE A 50 3.17 -3.12 3.64
N VAL A 51 1.85 -3.05 3.47
CA VAL A 51 1.16 -3.53 2.29
C VAL A 51 0.91 -2.37 1.33
N VAL A 52 1.42 -2.47 0.12
CA VAL A 52 1.18 -1.51 -0.96
C VAL A 52 0.68 -2.21 -2.21
N THR A 53 0.16 -1.45 -3.18
CA THR A 53 -0.15 -2.01 -4.49
C THR A 53 0.98 -1.78 -5.50
N ASP A 54 0.95 -2.52 -6.60
CA ASP A 54 1.83 -2.32 -7.76
C ASP A 54 1.40 -1.14 -8.67
N THR A 55 0.51 -0.25 -8.20
CA THR A 55 0.16 1.00 -8.92
C THR A 55 1.35 1.90 -9.21
N ILE A 56 2.40 1.82 -8.39
CA ILE A 56 3.72 2.41 -8.66
C ILE A 56 4.75 1.28 -8.51
N PRO A 57 5.49 0.91 -9.58
CA PRO A 57 6.48 -0.15 -9.50
C PRO A 57 7.65 0.27 -8.61
N LEU A 58 8.01 -0.60 -7.66
CA LEU A 58 9.13 -0.38 -6.77
C LEU A 58 10.46 -0.58 -7.50
N GLN A 59 11.37 0.37 -7.34
CA GLN A 59 12.76 0.22 -7.76
C GLN A 59 13.53 -0.68 -6.78
N ASP A 60 14.66 -1.24 -7.20
CA ASP A 60 15.43 -2.17 -6.36
C ASP A 60 15.85 -1.56 -5.02
N HIS A 61 16.21 -0.27 -5.00
CA HIS A 61 16.58 0.46 -3.78
C HIS A 61 15.40 0.74 -2.83
N GLN A 62 14.16 0.53 -3.29
CA GLN A 62 12.93 0.73 -2.51
C GLN A 62 12.38 -0.58 -1.93
N LYS A 63 12.97 -1.73 -2.28
CA LYS A 63 12.55 -3.03 -1.78
C LYS A 63 13.02 -3.21 -0.33
N LEU A 64 12.06 -3.29 0.60
CA LEU A 64 12.30 -3.64 1.99
C LEU A 64 11.67 -5.01 2.27
N SER A 65 12.29 -5.80 3.14
CA SER A 65 11.77 -7.14 3.51
C SER A 65 10.37 -7.09 4.13
N LYS A 66 10.02 -5.96 4.76
CA LYS A 66 8.69 -5.72 5.34
C LYS A 66 7.70 -5.05 4.41
N ILE A 67 8.05 -4.79 3.14
CA ILE A 67 7.09 -4.31 2.13
C ILE A 67 6.55 -5.50 1.35
N ARG A 68 5.23 -5.67 1.39
CA ARG A 68 4.48 -6.60 0.56
C ARG A 68 3.74 -5.82 -0.52
N VAL A 69 3.89 -6.26 -1.76
CA VAL A 69 3.19 -5.65 -2.91
C VAL A 69 2.03 -6.57 -3.33
N LEU A 70 0.82 -6.01 -3.43
CA LEU A 70 -0.35 -6.65 -3.99
C LEU A 70 -0.60 -6.13 -5.40
N THR A 71 -1.04 -6.99 -6.31
CA THR A 71 -1.33 -6.55 -7.67
C THR A 71 -2.74 -5.97 -7.79
N VAL A 72 -2.88 -4.86 -8.52
CA VAL A 72 -4.18 -4.33 -8.97
C VAL A 72 -4.52 -4.74 -10.40
N ALA A 73 -3.69 -5.55 -11.05
CA ALA A 73 -3.90 -5.95 -12.44
C ALA A 73 -5.27 -6.63 -12.69
N PRO A 74 -5.76 -7.56 -11.85
CA PRO A 74 -7.09 -8.15 -12.03
C PRO A 74 -8.21 -7.11 -11.95
N LEU A 75 -8.12 -6.21 -10.96
CA LEU A 75 -9.07 -5.12 -10.75
C LEU A 75 -9.15 -4.20 -11.98
N LEU A 76 -7.99 -3.76 -12.48
CA LEU A 76 -7.92 -2.90 -13.66
C LEU A 76 -8.36 -3.62 -14.93
N GLY A 77 -8.03 -4.91 -15.08
CA GLY A 77 -8.45 -5.74 -16.20
C GLY A 77 -9.96 -5.90 -16.28
N GLU A 78 -10.62 -6.18 -15.16
CA GLU A 78 -12.08 -6.28 -15.10
C GLU A 78 -12.75 -4.92 -15.36
N ALA A 79 -12.17 -3.81 -14.87
CA ALA A 79 -12.67 -2.47 -15.18
C ALA A 79 -12.62 -2.17 -16.68
N ILE A 80 -11.51 -2.47 -17.36
CA ILE A 80 -11.38 -2.29 -18.80
C ILE A 80 -12.42 -3.13 -19.55
N LYS A 81 -12.57 -4.41 -19.19
CA LYS A 81 -13.54 -5.33 -19.81
C LYS A 81 -14.97 -4.79 -19.68
N ARG A 82 -15.37 -4.35 -18.49
CA ARG A 82 -16.74 -3.85 -18.25
C ARG A 82 -17.03 -2.56 -18.99
N ILE A 83 -16.08 -1.61 -19.01
CA ILE A 83 -16.19 -0.39 -19.83
C ILE A 83 -16.37 -0.76 -21.30
N HIS A 84 -15.61 -1.73 -21.80
CA HIS A 84 -15.71 -2.15 -23.20
C HIS A 84 -17.05 -2.82 -23.55
N HIS A 85 -17.70 -3.47 -22.59
CA HIS A 85 -18.97 -4.18 -22.78
C HIS A 85 -20.20 -3.42 -22.27
N ASP A 86 -20.07 -2.13 -21.91
CA ASP A 86 -21.13 -1.32 -21.30
C ASP A 86 -21.76 -1.98 -20.04
N GLU A 87 -20.95 -2.74 -19.30
CA GLU A 87 -21.35 -3.42 -18.07
C GLU A 87 -21.15 -2.51 -16.85
N SER A 88 -21.93 -2.74 -15.78
CA SER A 88 -21.81 -1.97 -14.54
C SER A 88 -20.45 -2.16 -13.87
N ILE A 89 -19.67 -1.08 -13.77
CA ILE A 89 -18.39 -1.03 -13.03
C ILE A 89 -18.58 -1.22 -11.53
N SER A 90 -19.72 -0.81 -10.98
CA SER A 90 -19.97 -0.87 -9.54
C SER A 90 -20.00 -2.30 -8.99
N GLU A 91 -20.24 -3.31 -9.85
CA GLU A 91 -20.25 -4.71 -9.44
C GLU A 91 -18.85 -5.25 -9.11
N ILE A 92 -17.78 -4.63 -9.61
CA ILE A 92 -16.39 -5.05 -9.31
C ILE A 92 -16.11 -5.00 -7.81
N PHE A 93 -16.73 -4.06 -7.10
CA PHE A 93 -16.53 -3.86 -5.65
C PHE A 93 -17.51 -4.66 -4.78
N ARG A 94 -18.37 -5.49 -5.38
CA ARG A 94 -19.33 -6.35 -4.67
C ARG A 94 -18.93 -7.82 -4.66
N ASP A 95 -17.94 -8.20 -5.47
CA ASP A 95 -17.44 -9.57 -5.54
C ASP A 95 -16.19 -9.71 -4.68
N ASP A 96 -16.21 -10.64 -3.71
CA ASP A 96 -15.10 -10.93 -2.79
C ASP A 96 -13.91 -11.63 -3.48
N ARG A 97 -13.90 -11.69 -4.82
CA ARG A 97 -12.99 -12.52 -5.64
C ARG A 97 -12.03 -11.72 -6.53
N VAL A 98 -12.03 -10.39 -6.42
CA VAL A 98 -11.05 -9.52 -7.09
C VAL A 98 -9.93 -9.14 -6.13
#